data_AF-A0A2E6D4C8-F1
#
_entry.id   AF-A0A2E6D4C8-F1
#
_cell.length_a   1.000
_cell.length_b   1.000
_cell.length_c   1.000
_cell.angle_alpha   90.00
_cell.angle_beta   90.00
_cell.angle_gamma   90.00
#
_symmetry.space_group_name_H-M   'P 1'
#
loop_
_entity.id
_entity.type
_entity.pdbx_description
1 polymer ?
#
loop_
_entity_poly.entity_id
_entity_poly.type
_entity_poly.pdbx_seq_one_letter_code
_entity_poly.pdbx_strand_id
1 'polypeptide(L)'
;FFVEVPADRLLHFQVLDSDRRVLGNQLTWIYARPNETKTCVGCHEKPDTAPRHHPRTAQHLRPLSFLPSGDEFTYRAKAWFKGTLPPHIEERTRTVRAVNLLAR
;
A
#
# COMPACT_ATOMS: atom_id res chain seq x y z
N PHE A 1 2.83 -5.54 9.02
CA PHE A 1 3.32 -6.26 7.84
C PHE A 1 4.67 -5.71 7.42
N PHE A 2 5.45 -6.48 6.65
CA PHE A 2 6.66 -6.01 5.98
C PHE A 2 6.67 -6.64 4.59
N VAL A 3 6.78 -5.80 3.56
CA VAL A 3 6.59 -6.19 2.16
C VAL A 3 7.64 -5.53 1.29
N GLU A 4 8.08 -6.22 0.25
CA GLU A 4 8.91 -5.68 -0.82
C GLU A 4 8.01 -5.27 -1.98
N VAL A 5 8.15 -4.04 -2.44
CA VAL A 5 7.24 -3.41 -3.42
C VAL A 5 8.02 -2.85 -4.60
N PRO A 6 7.38 -2.65 -5.77
CA PRO A 6 8.04 -2.01 -6.90
C PRO A 6 8.46 -0.59 -6.52
N ALA A 7 9.73 -0.26 -6.76
CA ALA A 7 10.23 1.10 -6.58
C ALA A 7 9.49 2.09 -7.49
N ASP A 8 9.37 3.33 -7.04
CA ASP A 8 8.77 4.45 -7.78
C ASP A 8 7.33 4.20 -8.25
N ARG A 9 6.62 3.28 -7.58
CA ARG A 9 5.21 3.00 -7.81
C ARG A 9 4.37 3.58 -6.69
N LEU A 10 3.26 4.23 -7.05
CA LEU A 10 2.28 4.71 -6.08
C LEU A 10 1.58 3.52 -5.40
N LEU A 11 1.55 3.56 -4.08
CA LEU A 11 0.97 2.57 -3.18
C LEU A 11 -0.11 3.22 -2.31
N HIS A 12 -1.13 2.42 -2.01
CA HIS A 12 -2.24 2.78 -1.17
C HIS A 12 -2.66 1.53 -0.37
N PHE A 13 -2.94 1.69 0.91
CA PHE A 13 -3.25 0.57 1.80
C PHE A 13 -4.67 0.67 2.35
N GLN A 14 -5.30 -0.51 2.45
CA GLN A 14 -6.55 -0.72 3.17
C GLN A 14 -6.35 -1.80 4.20
N VAL A 15 -6.78 -1.53 5.43
CA VAL A 15 -6.87 -2.54 6.50
C VAL A 15 -8.29 -3.05 6.49
N LEU A 16 -8.43 -4.37 6.44
CA LEU A 16 -9.73 -5.05 6.41
C LEU A 16 -9.95 -5.81 7.72
N ASP A 17 -11.21 -5.94 8.15
CA ASP A 17 -11.60 -6.87 9.21
C ASP A 17 -11.74 -8.32 8.68
N SER A 18 -12.14 -9.24 9.57
CA SER A 18 -12.38 -10.66 9.22
C SER A 18 -13.49 -10.85 8.19
N ASP A 19 -14.45 -9.93 8.13
CA ASP A 19 -15.56 -9.95 7.19
C ASP A 19 -15.22 -9.21 5.88
N ARG A 20 -13.95 -8.81 5.70
CA ARG A 20 -13.42 -8.07 4.55
C ARG A 20 -14.00 -6.67 4.40
N ARG A 21 -14.53 -6.08 5.47
CA ARG A 21 -14.92 -4.66 5.49
C ARG A 21 -13.70 -3.79 5.77
N VAL A 22 -13.68 -2.60 5.19
CA VAL A 22 -12.58 -1.64 5.38
C VAL A 22 -12.65 -1.04 6.78
N LEU A 23 -11.64 -1.31 7.61
CA LEU A 23 -11.43 -0.67 8.91
C LEU A 23 -10.65 0.63 8.79
N GLY A 24 -9.68 0.67 7.88
CA GLY A 24 -8.80 1.80 7.67
C GLY A 24 -8.46 1.98 6.20
N ASN A 25 -8.54 3.21 5.71
CA ASN A 25 -8.26 3.57 4.33
C ASN A 25 -7.23 4.69 4.29
N GLN A 26 -6.05 4.43 3.73
CA GLN A 26 -5.02 5.45 3.60
C GLN A 26 -5.41 6.45 2.49
N LEU A 27 -5.74 7.69 2.81
CA LEU A 27 -6.22 8.65 1.80
C LEU A 27 -5.13 9.25 0.91
N THR A 28 -3.86 9.02 1.23
CA THR A 28 -2.71 9.56 0.51
C THR A 28 -1.93 8.48 -0.21
N TRP A 29 -1.39 8.81 -1.37
CA TRP A 29 -0.46 7.94 -2.07
C TRP A 29 0.93 8.05 -1.46
N ILE A 30 1.62 6.93 -1.32
CA ILE A 30 3.03 6.88 -0.97
C ILE A 30 3.81 6.07 -2.01
N TYR A 31 5.12 6.22 -2.02
CA TYR A 31 6.02 5.38 -2.80
C TYR A 31 7.33 5.21 -2.02
N ALA A 32 8.14 4.24 -2.46
CA ALA A 32 9.50 4.03 -2.01
C ALA A 32 10.45 4.12 -3.20
N ARG A 33 11.63 4.71 -2.98
CA ARG A 33 12.74 4.73 -3.94
C ARG A 33 13.42 3.35 -4.02
N PRO A 34 14.22 3.08 -5.06
CA PRO A 34 15.04 1.87 -5.10
C PRO A 34 15.89 1.73 -3.82
N ASN A 35 15.85 0.55 -3.20
CA ASN A 35 16.53 0.24 -1.94
C ASN A 35 16.10 1.07 -0.71
N GLU A 36 15.02 1.86 -0.79
CA GLU A 36 14.47 2.56 0.37
C GLU A 36 13.61 1.60 1.22
N THR A 37 13.90 1.54 2.53
CA THR A 37 12.99 0.94 3.50
C THR A 37 12.12 2.01 4.13
N LYS A 38 10.88 2.15 3.65
CA LYS A 38 9.90 3.06 4.23
C LYS A 38 9.19 2.40 5.42
N THR A 39 9.13 3.09 6.56
CA THR A 39 8.53 2.55 7.80
C THR A 39 7.47 3.47 8.37
N CYS A 40 6.52 2.90 9.11
CA CYS A 40 5.48 3.61 9.85
C CYS A 40 5.51 3.16 11.33
N VAL A 41 5.14 4.04 12.27
CA VAL A 41 4.88 3.62 13.68
C VAL A 41 3.56 2.85 13.76
N GLY A 42 2.52 3.40 13.13
CA GLY A 42 1.20 2.83 13.01
C GLY A 42 0.44 3.47 11.85
N CYS A 43 -0.84 3.15 11.71
CA CYS A 43 -1.72 3.76 10.71
C CYS A 43 -2.13 5.16 11.17
N HIS A 44 -1.63 6.21 10.50
CA HIS A 44 -1.95 7.62 10.78
C HIS A 44 -1.43 8.14 12.14
N GLU A 45 -0.16 7.83 12.45
CA GLU A 45 0.57 8.40 13.60
C GLU A 45 0.68 9.93 13.50
N LYS A 46 0.85 10.60 14.65
CA LYS A 46 1.09 12.05 14.70
C LYS A 46 2.29 12.45 13.83
N PRO A 47 2.12 13.40 12.89
CA PRO A 47 3.14 13.72 11.89
C PRO A 47 4.33 14.49 12.45
N ASP A 48 4.21 15.08 13.64
CA ASP A 48 5.19 15.94 14.31
C ASP A 48 6.06 15.18 15.33
N THR A 49 6.01 13.85 15.34
CA THR A 49 6.77 13.02 16.27
C THR A 49 7.77 12.14 15.52
N ALA A 50 9.06 12.26 15.86
CA ALA A 50 10.07 11.36 15.35
C ALA A 50 9.92 9.99 16.02
N PRO A 51 9.91 8.88 15.26
CA PRO A 51 9.90 7.56 15.85
C PRO A 51 11.24 7.28 16.53
N ARG A 52 11.22 6.48 17.61
CA ARG A 52 12.47 5.95 18.21
C ARG A 52 13.26 5.17 17.16
N HIS A 53 14.59 5.32 17.18
CA HIS A 53 15.51 4.70 16.23
C HIS A 53 15.74 3.21 16.55
N HIS A 54 14.77 2.37 16.19
CA HIS A 54 14.83 0.92 16.33
C HIS A 54 13.98 0.25 15.24
N PRO A 55 14.35 -0.97 14.79
CA PRO A 55 13.55 -1.73 13.83
C PRO A 55 12.12 -1.92 14.34
N ARG A 56 11.14 -1.79 13.45
CA ARG A 56 9.74 -2.10 13.76
C ARG A 56 9.57 -3.60 13.87
N THR A 57 8.62 -4.04 14.71
CA THR A 57 8.35 -5.47 14.93
C THR A 57 8.22 -6.27 13.63
N ALA A 58 7.56 -5.70 12.62
CA ALA A 58 7.37 -6.37 11.33
C ALA A 58 8.67 -6.55 10.52
N GLN A 59 9.69 -5.71 10.74
CA GLN A 59 10.99 -5.81 10.07
C GLN A 59 11.86 -6.96 10.59
N HIS A 60 11.50 -7.58 11.71
CA HIS A 60 12.14 -8.82 12.15
C HIS A 60 11.72 -10.04 11.31
N LEU A 61 10.69 -9.91 10.48
CA LEU A 61 10.24 -10.93 9.55
C LEU A 61 10.90 -10.72 8.19
N ARG A 62 10.94 -11.77 7.35
CA ARG A 62 11.29 -11.60 5.94
C ARG A 62 10.18 -10.81 5.23
N PRO A 63 10.54 -9.86 4.34
CA PRO A 63 9.52 -9.13 3.59
C PRO A 63 8.78 -10.10 2.66
N LEU A 64 7.46 -9.95 2.57
CA LEU A 64 6.68 -10.67 1.56
C LEU A 64 6.89 -9.99 0.21
N SER A 65 7.17 -10.77 -0.83
CA SER A 65 7.36 -10.22 -2.17
C SER A 65 6.02 -9.78 -2.77
N PHE A 66 5.88 -8.47 -2.94
CA PHE A 66 4.77 -7.82 -3.63
C PHE A 66 5.23 -7.20 -4.96
N LEU A 67 6.35 -7.71 -5.49
CA LEU A 67 6.85 -7.38 -6.83
C LEU A 67 5.90 -7.90 -7.91
N PRO A 68 5.93 -7.32 -9.13
CA PRO A 68 4.97 -7.70 -10.15
C PRO A 68 5.22 -9.14 -10.61
N SER A 69 4.17 -9.97 -10.66
CA SER A 69 4.22 -11.34 -11.18
C SER A 69 3.26 -11.59 -12.35
N GLY A 70 2.33 -10.67 -12.62
CA GLY A 70 1.39 -10.75 -13.75
C GLY A 70 0.09 -11.49 -13.46
N ASP A 71 -0.03 -12.11 -12.29
CA ASP A 71 -1.22 -12.81 -11.78
C ASP A 71 -2.01 -11.99 -10.75
N GLU A 72 -1.67 -10.71 -10.58
CA GLU A 72 -2.37 -9.85 -9.63
C GLU A 72 -3.83 -9.64 -10.01
N PHE A 73 -4.69 -9.52 -9.00
CA PHE A 73 -6.01 -8.95 -9.22
C PHE A 73 -5.87 -7.53 -9.74
N THR A 74 -6.49 -7.25 -10.88
CA THR A 74 -6.53 -5.92 -11.46
C THR A 74 -7.94 -5.38 -11.45
N TYR A 75 -8.08 -4.09 -11.13
CA TYR A 75 -9.36 -3.41 -11.25
C TYR A 75 -9.20 -2.04 -11.90
N ARG A 76 -10.25 -1.63 -12.60
CA ARG A 76 -10.37 -0.26 -13.13
C ARG A 76 -10.82 0.66 -12.01
N ALA A 77 -9.92 1.50 -11.51
CA ALA A 77 -10.29 2.51 -10.54
C ALA A 77 -11.02 3.65 -11.25
N LYS A 78 -12.22 4.02 -10.79
CA LYS A 78 -12.93 5.17 -11.33
C LYS A 78 -12.13 6.44 -11.03
N ALA A 79 -11.51 7.01 -12.05
CA ALA A 79 -10.91 8.33 -11.97
C ALA A 79 -12.01 9.38 -12.11
N TRP A 80 -12.07 10.33 -11.17
CA TRP A 80 -12.91 11.50 -11.33
C TRP A 80 -12.09 12.63 -11.94
N PHE A 81 -12.56 13.16 -13.06
CA PHE A 81 -12.00 14.33 -13.74
C PHE A 81 -13.14 15.31 -14.01
N LYS A 82 -12.88 16.60 -13.82
CA LYS A 82 -13.83 17.65 -14.20
C LYS A 82 -13.87 17.76 -15.72
N GLY A 83 -15.05 17.57 -16.31
CA GLY A 83 -15.22 17.56 -17.77
C GLY A 83 -15.12 16.14 -18.33
N THR A 84 -14.19 15.92 -19.26
CA THR A 84 -14.04 14.64 -19.97
C THR A 84 -12.89 13.83 -19.38
N LEU A 85 -13.10 12.52 -19.20
CA LEU A 85 -12.04 11.60 -18.78
C LEU A 85 -11.20 11.21 -20.01
N PRO A 86 -9.88 11.47 -20.05
CA PRO A 86 -9.04 11.02 -21.15
C PRO A 86 -9.01 9.48 -21.25
N PRO A 87 -9.04 8.89 -22.45
CA PRO A 87 -9.09 7.43 -22.63
C PRO A 87 -7.97 6.68 -21.91
N HIS A 88 -6.74 7.21 -21.95
CA HIS A 88 -5.58 6.60 -21.28
C HIS A 88 -5.70 6.55 -19.74
N ILE A 89 -6.53 7.41 -19.15
CA ILE A 89 -6.84 7.37 -17.70
C ILE A 89 -7.97 6.38 -17.44
N GLU A 90 -8.95 6.32 -18.35
CA GLU A 90 -10.08 5.38 -18.26
C GLU A 90 -9.60 3.93 -18.31
N GLU A 91 -8.63 3.62 -19.17
CA GLU A 91 -8.11 2.26 -19.35
C GLU A 91 -7.10 1.85 -18.26
N ARG A 92 -6.68 2.78 -17.40
CA ARG A 92 -5.63 2.51 -16.42
C ARG A 92 -6.14 1.63 -15.28
N THR A 93 -5.59 0.43 -15.19
CA THR A 93 -5.88 -0.51 -14.11
C THR A 93 -4.94 -0.31 -12.92
N ARG A 94 -5.39 -0.77 -11.75
CA ARG A 94 -4.60 -0.88 -10.53
C ARG A 94 -4.48 -2.35 -10.16
N THR A 95 -3.28 -2.76 -9.76
CA THR A 95 -3.01 -4.09 -9.21
C THR A 95 -3.29 -4.09 -7.71
N VAL A 96 -3.84 -5.18 -7.21
CA VAL A 96 -4.09 -5.40 -5.78
C VAL A 96 -3.35 -6.64 -5.33
N ARG A 97 -2.74 -6.54 -4.15
CA ARG A 97 -2.23 -7.67 -3.39
C ARG A 97 -2.79 -7.58 -1.99
N ALA A 98 -3.09 -8.73 -1.40
CA ALA A 98 -3.60 -8.83 -0.04
C ALA A 98 -2.70 -9.76 0.78
N VAL A 99 -2.54 -9.44 2.05
CA VAL A 99 -1.91 -10.31 3.04
C VAL A 99 -2.83 -10.42 4.24
N ASN A 100 -3.09 -11.65 4.67
CA ASN A 100 -3.76 -11.90 5.94
C ASN A 100 -2.68 -11.94 7.03
N LEU A 101 -2.66 -10.91 7.86
CA LEU A 101 -1.87 -10.92 9.09
C LEU A 101 -2.72 -11.66 10.12
N LEU A 102 -2.54 -12.97 10.22
CA LEU A 102 -3.08 -13.70 11.37
C LEU A 102 -2.52 -13.04 12.62
N ALA A 103 -3.40 -12.49 13.45
CA ALA A 103 -3.01 -11.99 14.76
C ALA A 103 -2.26 -13.13 15.48
N ARG A 104 -1.05 -12.83 15.95
CA ARG A 104 -0.42 -13.67 16.96
C ARG A 104 -1.05 -13.37 18.30
#